data_AF-A0A1Z5HVF4-F1
#
_entry.id   AF-A0A1Z5HVF4-F1
#
_cell.length_a   1.000
_cell.length_b   1.000
_cell.length_c   1.000
_cell.angle_alpha   90.00
_cell.angle_beta   90.00
_cell.angle_gamma   90.00
#
_symmetry.space_group_name_H-M   'P 1'
#
loop_
_entity.id
_entity.type
_entity.pdbx_description
1 polymer ?
#
loop_
_entity_poly.entity_id
_entity_poly.type
_entity_poly.pdbx_seq_one_letter_code
_entity_poly.pdbx_strand_id
1 'polypeptide(L)'
;MRRRRKKLFILRLPWLLFFLALVIVFILELSLKPTIVAFAEAQANWTATEAIHNAVLEKVVTQTNYRDLIYLEKNANQQVVFMEPNLVKVARIQSEAVLAVQKALEKLANEKFSIPLGQVLGSKLLANYGPGIKLELVPVGTVQAVPIDEFEEAGINQTRHRIYLEIKSKVKVVIPFISSEVDVFSKVPIADAIIVGPVPKTYLQVNLEEGSLFKSLWPK
;
A
#
# COMPACT_ATOMS: atom_id res chain seq x y z
N MET A 1 36.94 -37.53 -50.20
CA MET A 1 36.72 -36.19 -49.61
C MET A 1 35.60 -36.07 -48.56
N ARG A 2 34.52 -36.88 -48.56
CA ARG A 2 33.39 -36.75 -47.60
C ARG A 2 33.72 -37.01 -46.11
N ARG A 3 34.70 -37.87 -45.79
CA ARG A 3 35.09 -38.18 -44.38
C ARG A 3 35.76 -37.01 -43.64
N ARG A 4 36.49 -36.12 -44.33
CA ARG A 4 37.13 -34.94 -43.71
C ARG A 4 36.12 -33.85 -43.32
N ARG A 5 35.05 -33.65 -44.11
CA ARG A 5 33.97 -32.69 -43.78
C ARG A 5 33.19 -33.09 -42.53
N LYS A 6 32.95 -34.39 -42.30
CA LYS A 6 32.27 -34.88 -41.08
C LYS A 6 33.09 -34.64 -39.80
N LYS A 7 34.42 -34.80 -39.84
CA LYS A 7 35.31 -34.50 -38.69
C LYS A 7 35.32 -33.01 -38.33
N LEU A 8 35.31 -32.12 -39.32
CA LEU A 8 35.21 -30.66 -39.11
C LEU A 8 33.85 -30.23 -38.54
N PHE A 9 32.76 -30.92 -38.90
CA PHE A 9 31.42 -30.63 -38.38
C PHE A 9 31.25 -31.04 -36.91
N ILE A 10 31.80 -32.20 -36.54
CA ILE A 10 31.78 -32.70 -35.15
C ILE A 10 32.60 -31.78 -34.23
N LEU A 11 33.68 -31.17 -34.72
CA LEU A 11 34.52 -30.23 -33.96
C LEU A 11 33.84 -28.87 -33.71
N ARG A 12 32.93 -28.42 -34.59
CA ARG A 12 32.24 -27.12 -34.51
C ARG A 12 30.94 -27.15 -33.72
N LEU A 13 30.32 -28.32 -33.57
CA LEU A 13 29.08 -28.51 -32.82
C LEU A 13 29.13 -28.06 -31.35
N PRO A 14 30.17 -28.38 -30.54
CA PRO A 14 30.23 -27.92 -29.15
C PRO A 14 30.36 -26.40 -29.03
N TRP A 15 31.08 -25.75 -29.94
CA TRP A 15 31.19 -24.29 -29.99
C TRP A 15 29.85 -23.63 -30.34
N LEU A 16 29.08 -24.23 -31.24
CA LEU A 16 27.74 -23.75 -31.59
C LEU A 16 26.76 -23.91 -30.40
N LEU A 17 26.82 -25.04 -29.68
CA LEU A 17 26.01 -25.25 -28.48
C LEU A 17 26.41 -24.31 -27.34
N PHE A 18 27.70 -24.05 -27.16
CA PHE A 18 28.19 -23.08 -26.18
C PHE A 18 27.73 -21.66 -26.51
N PHE A 19 27.82 -21.24 -27.78
CA PHE A 19 27.32 -19.95 -28.22
C PHE A 19 25.80 -19.85 -28.06
N LEU A 20 25.05 -20.92 -28.37
CA LEU A 20 23.61 -20.99 -28.15
C LEU A 20 23.26 -20.86 -26.66
N ALA A 21 24.00 -21.53 -25.77
CA ALA A 21 23.81 -21.42 -24.32
C ALA A 21 24.06 -19.99 -23.81
N LEU A 22 25.11 -19.32 -24.30
CA LEU A 22 25.36 -17.91 -24.00
C LEU A 22 24.23 -16.99 -24.46
N VAL A 23 23.72 -17.20 -25.68
CA VAL A 23 22.57 -16.43 -26.21
C VAL A 23 21.32 -16.67 -25.36
N ILE A 24 21.06 -17.91 -24.93
CA ILE A 24 19.93 -18.23 -24.05
C ILE A 24 20.08 -17.51 -22.70
N VAL A 25 21.26 -17.56 -22.07
CA VAL A 25 21.51 -16.86 -20.80
C VAL A 25 21.30 -15.35 -20.96
N PHE A 26 21.79 -14.77 -22.05
CA PHE A 26 21.62 -13.34 -22.32
C PHE A 26 20.15 -12.93 -22.53
N ILE A 27 19.37 -13.75 -23.27
CA ILE A 27 17.93 -13.54 -23.44
C ILE A 27 17.18 -13.66 -22.11
N LEU A 28 17.55 -14.65 -21.29
CA LEU A 28 16.97 -14.84 -19.96
C LEU A 28 17.25 -13.64 -19.07
N GLU A 29 18.47 -13.14 -19.02
CA GLU A 29 18.83 -11.96 -18.21
C GLU A 29 17.97 -10.73 -18.57
N LEU A 30 17.83 -10.44 -19.86
CA LEU A 30 17.03 -9.32 -20.34
C LEU A 30 15.52 -9.50 -20.07
N SER A 31 15.02 -10.73 -20.14
CA SER A 31 13.58 -11.02 -19.99
C SER A 31 13.14 -11.15 -18.54
N LEU A 32 14.01 -11.67 -17.65
CA LEU A 32 13.70 -11.92 -16.25
C LEU A 32 13.78 -10.65 -15.40
N LYS A 33 14.70 -9.73 -15.74
CA LYS A 33 14.91 -8.48 -15.00
C LYS A 33 13.63 -7.69 -14.73
N PRO A 34 12.78 -7.34 -15.72
CA PRO A 34 11.57 -6.55 -15.44
C PRO A 34 10.57 -7.29 -14.55
N THR A 35 10.43 -8.61 -14.70
CA THR A 35 9.54 -9.44 -13.89
C THR A 35 10.01 -9.51 -12.43
N ILE A 36 11.33 -9.68 -12.22
CA ILE A 36 11.90 -9.70 -10.88
C ILE A 36 11.72 -8.36 -10.17
N VAL A 37 11.98 -7.25 -10.87
CA VAL A 37 11.79 -5.90 -10.32
C VAL A 37 10.33 -5.65 -9.95
N ALA A 38 9.40 -5.90 -10.87
CA ALA A 38 7.97 -5.68 -10.61
C ALA A 38 7.46 -6.53 -9.43
N PHE A 39 7.89 -7.79 -9.35
CA PHE A 39 7.53 -8.65 -8.22
C PHE A 39 8.14 -8.14 -6.92
N ALA A 40 9.42 -7.76 -6.93
CA ALA A 40 10.12 -7.26 -5.75
C ALA A 40 9.49 -5.96 -5.22
N GLU A 41 9.11 -5.03 -6.11
CA GLU A 41 8.42 -3.79 -5.75
C GLU A 41 7.03 -4.06 -5.17
N ALA A 42 6.26 -4.97 -5.79
CA ALA A 42 4.95 -5.36 -5.25
C ALA A 42 5.08 -6.02 -3.87
N GLN A 43 6.03 -6.94 -3.71
CA GLN A 43 6.30 -7.60 -2.44
C GLN A 43 6.77 -6.61 -1.36
N ALA A 44 7.65 -5.68 -1.74
CA ALA A 44 8.12 -4.62 -0.87
C ALA A 44 6.98 -3.72 -0.39
N ASN A 45 6.13 -3.27 -1.32
CA ASN A 45 4.98 -2.44 -1.01
C ASN A 45 4.02 -3.16 -0.06
N TRP A 46 3.73 -4.44 -0.32
CA TRP A 46 2.89 -5.27 0.54
C TRP A 46 3.47 -5.37 1.95
N THR A 47 4.71 -5.83 2.07
CA THR A 47 5.36 -6.07 3.36
C THR A 47 5.54 -4.78 4.17
N ALA A 48 5.90 -3.67 3.50
CA ALA A 48 6.02 -2.38 4.16
C ALA A 48 4.66 -1.84 4.62
N THR A 49 3.62 -1.94 3.77
CA THR A 49 2.25 -1.53 4.12
C THR A 49 1.73 -2.32 5.32
N GLU A 50 1.95 -3.62 5.34
CA GLU A 50 1.56 -4.51 6.43
C GLU A 50 2.29 -4.15 7.73
N ALA A 51 3.60 -3.90 7.68
CA ALA A 51 4.37 -3.48 8.85
C ALA A 51 3.91 -2.13 9.40
N ILE A 52 3.63 -1.15 8.52
CA ILE A 52 3.07 0.15 8.91
C ILE A 52 1.72 -0.04 9.59
N HIS A 53 0.82 -0.80 8.97
CA HIS A 53 -0.53 -1.02 9.49
C HIS A 53 -0.50 -1.68 10.86
N ASN A 54 0.28 -2.75 11.02
CA ASN A 54 0.43 -3.45 12.30
C ASN A 54 1.08 -2.57 13.37
N ALA A 55 2.08 -1.76 13.01
CA ALA A 55 2.73 -0.84 13.95
C ALA A 55 1.75 0.19 14.52
N VAL A 56 0.88 0.76 13.68
CA VAL A 56 -0.12 1.74 14.11
C VAL A 56 -1.24 1.06 14.91
N LEU A 57 -1.79 -0.06 14.43
CA LEU A 57 -2.85 -0.76 15.15
C LEU A 57 -2.40 -1.22 16.55
N GLU A 58 -1.24 -1.88 16.64
CA GLU A 58 -0.80 -2.51 17.89
C GLU A 58 -0.34 -1.47 18.92
N LYS A 59 0.29 -0.38 18.49
CA LYS A 59 0.92 0.60 19.40
C LYS A 59 0.11 1.87 19.62
N VAL A 60 -0.79 2.24 18.72
CA VAL A 60 -1.49 3.54 18.75
C VAL A 60 -3.00 3.34 18.93
N VAL A 61 -3.63 2.45 18.15
CA VAL A 61 -5.10 2.32 18.17
C VAL A 61 -5.61 1.59 19.42
N THR A 62 -4.92 0.55 19.89
CA THR A 62 -5.31 -0.20 21.09
C THR A 62 -5.35 0.63 22.38
N GLN A 63 -4.71 1.80 22.40
CA GLN A 63 -4.60 2.67 23.57
C GLN A 63 -5.50 3.91 23.50
N THR A 64 -6.25 4.10 22.40
CA THR A 64 -6.94 5.36 22.13
C THR A 64 -8.45 5.21 22.23
N ASN A 65 -9.07 5.99 23.12
CA ASN A 65 -10.53 6.14 23.14
C ASN A 65 -10.92 7.37 22.30
N TYR A 66 -11.97 7.26 21.47
CA TYR A 66 -12.49 8.39 20.68
C TYR A 66 -12.73 9.65 21.52
N ARG A 67 -13.18 9.48 22.77
CA ARG A 67 -13.45 10.58 23.72
C ARG A 67 -12.21 11.37 24.13
N ASP A 68 -11.01 10.82 23.94
CA ASP A 68 -9.77 11.50 24.29
C ASP A 68 -9.28 12.42 23.17
N LEU A 69 -9.71 12.16 21.94
CA LEU A 69 -9.30 12.92 20.75
C LEU A 69 -10.20 14.11 20.45
N ILE A 70 -11.42 14.12 21.00
CA ILE A 70 -12.44 15.09 20.64
C ILE A 70 -13.18 15.52 21.90
N TYR A 71 -13.23 16.82 22.11
CA TYR A 71 -14.11 17.46 23.08
C TYR A 71 -15.49 17.64 22.48
N LEU A 72 -16.50 17.15 23.18
CA LEU A 72 -17.91 17.26 22.79
C LEU A 72 -18.66 18.09 23.83
N GLU A 73 -19.25 19.20 23.39
CA GLU A 73 -20.23 19.90 24.20
C GLU A 73 -21.64 19.47 23.80
N LYS A 74 -22.44 19.16 24.81
CA LYS A 74 -23.83 18.74 24.64
C LYS A 74 -24.77 19.71 25.35
N ASN A 75 -25.95 19.91 24.77
CA ASN A 75 -27.02 20.66 25.43
C ASN A 75 -27.77 19.79 26.47
N ALA A 76 -28.75 20.38 27.16
CA ALA A 76 -29.59 19.69 28.16
C ALA A 76 -30.33 18.45 27.63
N ASN A 77 -30.53 18.36 26.31
CA ASN A 77 -31.17 17.23 25.63
C ASN A 77 -30.15 16.18 25.13
N GLN A 78 -28.89 16.27 25.57
CA GLN A 78 -27.76 15.41 25.16
C GLN A 78 -27.38 15.49 23.67
N GLN A 79 -27.81 16.53 22.95
CA GLN A 79 -27.46 16.75 21.56
C GLN A 79 -26.09 17.45 21.48
N VAL A 80 -25.22 17.00 20.58
CA VAL A 80 -23.91 17.64 20.35
C VAL A 80 -24.15 19.00 19.70
N VAL A 81 -23.67 20.07 20.34
CA VAL A 81 -23.80 21.46 19.85
C VAL A 81 -22.47 22.05 19.40
N PHE A 82 -21.36 21.55 19.94
CA PHE A 82 -20.03 21.96 19.57
C PHE A 82 -19.06 20.78 19.69
N MET A 83 -18.10 20.73 18.79
CA MET A 83 -17.08 19.69 18.73
C MET A 83 -15.74 20.32 18.39
N GLU A 84 -14.72 19.99 19.18
CA GLU A 84 -13.36 20.48 18.98
C GLU A 84 -12.35 19.34 19.11
N PRO A 85 -11.41 19.20 18.16
CA PRO A 85 -10.35 18.21 18.28
C PRO A 85 -9.37 18.58 19.41
N ASN A 86 -8.98 17.59 20.20
CA ASN A 86 -7.88 17.70 21.15
C ASN A 86 -6.55 17.66 20.40
N LEU A 87 -6.11 18.82 19.91
CA LEU A 87 -4.90 18.94 19.09
C LEU A 87 -3.64 18.40 19.77
N VAL A 88 -3.53 18.53 21.10
CA VAL A 88 -2.39 18.00 21.87
C VAL A 88 -2.35 16.48 21.82
N LYS A 89 -3.50 15.82 21.98
CA LYS A 89 -3.61 14.35 21.90
C LYS A 89 -3.39 13.86 20.47
N VAL A 90 -3.95 14.54 19.48
CA VAL A 90 -3.77 14.21 18.07
C VAL A 90 -2.29 14.32 17.66
N ALA A 91 -1.61 15.42 18.01
CA ALA A 91 -0.19 15.60 17.72
C ALA A 91 0.69 14.55 18.42
N ARG A 92 0.31 14.14 19.64
CA ARG A 92 0.98 13.05 20.36
C ARG A 92 0.83 11.71 19.62
N ILE A 93 -0.39 11.36 19.22
CA ILE A 93 -0.66 10.14 18.43
C ILE A 93 0.12 10.15 17.12
N GLN A 94 0.13 11.28 16.42
CA GLN A 94 0.89 11.47 15.19
C GLN A 94 2.38 11.17 15.43
N SER A 95 2.96 11.72 16.51
CA SER A 95 4.36 11.51 16.86
C SER A 95 4.67 10.06 17.26
N GLU A 96 3.80 9.45 18.07
CA GLU A 96 3.94 8.04 18.48
C GLU A 96 3.83 7.09 17.29
N ALA A 97 2.92 7.37 16.35
CA ALA A 97 2.79 6.62 15.11
C ALA A 97 4.03 6.73 14.21
N VAL A 98 4.59 7.94 14.04
CA VAL A 98 5.84 8.13 13.28
C VAL A 98 6.96 7.27 13.88
N LEU A 99 7.14 7.30 15.20
CA LEU A 99 8.17 6.52 15.88
C LEU A 99 7.92 5.00 15.78
N ALA A 100 6.66 4.57 15.92
CA ALA A 100 6.30 3.16 15.82
C ALA A 100 6.55 2.61 14.41
N VAL A 101 6.13 3.36 13.39
CA VAL A 101 6.35 3.00 11.98
C VAL A 101 7.83 2.99 11.64
N GLN A 102 8.59 4.01 12.06
CA GLN A 102 10.03 4.05 11.81
C GLN A 102 10.72 2.80 12.38
N LYS A 103 10.43 2.44 13.63
CA LYS A 103 10.98 1.23 14.25
C LYS A 103 10.57 -0.06 13.53
N ALA A 104 9.33 -0.13 13.04
CA ALA A 104 8.84 -1.30 12.29
C ALA A 104 9.58 -1.46 10.95
N LEU A 105 9.78 -0.36 10.23
CA LEU A 105 10.53 -0.37 8.96
C LEU A 105 12.03 -0.65 9.18
N GLU A 106 12.64 -0.12 10.23
CA GLU A 106 14.02 -0.44 10.62
C GLU A 106 14.20 -1.92 10.95
N LYS A 107 13.19 -2.55 11.56
CA LYS A 107 13.21 -4.00 11.81
C LYS A 107 13.19 -4.79 10.50
N LEU A 108 12.33 -4.41 9.55
CA LEU A 108 12.28 -5.04 8.22
C LEU A 108 13.62 -4.95 7.47
N ALA A 109 14.37 -3.87 7.67
CA ALA A 109 15.69 -3.71 7.05
C ALA A 109 16.73 -4.76 7.46
N ASN A 110 16.53 -5.36 8.64
CA ASN A 110 17.41 -6.42 9.14
C ASN A 110 16.93 -7.83 8.73
N GLU A 111 15.75 -7.94 8.12
CA GLU A 111 15.19 -9.21 7.67
C GLU A 111 15.63 -9.50 6.23
N LYS A 112 16.09 -10.74 6.00
CA LYS A 112 16.51 -11.21 4.68
C LYS A 112 15.39 -12.03 4.07
N PHE A 113 14.78 -11.50 3.02
CA PHE A 113 13.77 -12.23 2.26
C PHE A 113 14.46 -12.99 1.12
N SER A 114 14.09 -14.25 0.93
CA SER A 114 14.56 -15.06 -0.20
C SER A 114 13.35 -15.59 -0.94
N ILE A 115 13.20 -15.21 -2.21
CA ILE A 115 12.07 -15.59 -3.04
C ILE A 115 12.56 -16.54 -4.13
N PRO A 116 11.99 -17.75 -4.28
CA PRO A 116 12.35 -18.66 -5.36
C PRO A 116 12.09 -18.04 -6.73
N LEU A 117 13.02 -18.19 -7.67
CA LEU A 117 12.87 -17.67 -9.03
C LEU A 117 11.58 -18.15 -9.71
N GLY A 118 11.16 -19.40 -9.46
CA GLY A 118 9.93 -19.92 -10.04
C GLY A 118 8.65 -19.25 -9.51
N GLN A 119 8.65 -18.71 -8.29
CA GLN A 119 7.56 -17.88 -7.75
C GLN A 119 7.52 -16.52 -8.45
N VAL A 120 8.68 -15.87 -8.62
CA VAL A 120 8.78 -14.59 -9.33
C VAL A 120 8.30 -14.71 -10.78
N LEU A 121 8.56 -15.85 -11.41
CA LEU A 121 8.11 -16.16 -12.76
C LEU A 121 6.64 -16.54 -12.87
N GLY A 122 5.90 -16.63 -11.75
CA GLY A 122 4.49 -17.01 -11.74
C GLY A 122 4.25 -18.48 -12.16
N SER A 123 5.27 -19.34 -12.12
CA SER A 123 5.14 -20.74 -12.51
C SER A 123 4.49 -21.54 -11.39
N LYS A 124 3.26 -22.01 -11.61
CA LYS A 124 2.56 -22.88 -10.63
C LYS A 124 3.32 -24.18 -10.35
N LEU A 125 4.00 -24.73 -11.36
CA LEU A 125 4.75 -25.98 -11.23
C LEU A 125 6.11 -25.78 -10.54
N LEU A 126 6.72 -24.60 -10.70
CA LEU A 126 8.05 -24.31 -10.19
C LEU A 126 8.04 -23.27 -9.06
N ALA A 127 6.89 -22.95 -8.47
CA ALA A 127 6.76 -21.87 -7.49
C ALA A 127 7.77 -21.99 -6.34
N ASN A 128 8.05 -23.21 -5.89
CA ASN A 128 9.01 -23.48 -4.80
C ASN A 128 10.41 -23.89 -5.28
N TYR A 129 10.69 -23.78 -6.58
CA TYR A 129 11.93 -24.26 -7.20
C TYR A 129 12.73 -23.12 -7.85
N GLY A 130 14.03 -23.38 -8.02
CA GLY A 130 14.99 -22.45 -8.59
C GLY A 130 15.86 -21.73 -7.56
N PRO A 131 16.82 -20.91 -8.01
CA PRO A 131 17.67 -20.13 -7.11
C PRO A 131 16.85 -19.07 -6.36
N GLY A 132 17.16 -18.86 -5.08
CA GLY A 132 16.55 -17.83 -4.26
C GLY A 132 17.09 -16.45 -4.59
N ILE A 133 16.21 -15.53 -4.97
CA ILE A 133 16.53 -14.12 -5.15
C ILE A 133 16.45 -13.45 -3.78
N LYS A 134 17.56 -12.89 -3.33
CA LYS A 134 17.63 -12.13 -2.08
C LYS A 134 16.96 -10.78 -2.29
N LEU A 135 16.07 -10.42 -1.38
CA LEU A 135 15.34 -9.18 -1.34
C LEU A 135 15.59 -8.52 0.02
N GLU A 136 16.08 -7.29 -0.01
CA GLU A 136 16.30 -6.45 1.17
C GLU A 136 15.48 -5.17 1.05
N LEU A 137 14.84 -4.77 2.15
CA LEU A 137 13.96 -3.61 2.21
C LEU A 137 14.60 -2.55 3.10
N VAL A 138 15.12 -1.48 2.50
CA VAL A 138 15.81 -0.43 3.25
C VAL A 138 14.92 0.80 3.34
N PRO A 139 14.47 1.24 4.53
CA PRO A 139 13.72 2.48 4.65
C PRO A 139 14.58 3.67 4.20
N VAL A 140 14.00 4.57 3.42
CA VAL A 140 14.68 5.77 2.94
C VAL A 140 13.85 7.02 3.23
N GLY A 141 14.52 8.05 3.74
CA GLY A 141 13.87 9.30 4.11
C GLY A 141 13.07 9.22 5.42
N THR A 142 12.18 10.19 5.60
CA THR A 142 11.41 10.37 6.85
C THR A 142 10.00 9.82 6.69
N VAL A 143 9.50 9.15 7.73
CA VAL A 143 8.10 8.75 7.83
C VAL A 143 7.26 9.99 8.12
N GLN A 144 6.23 10.23 7.32
CA GLN A 144 5.27 11.29 7.55
C GLN A 144 3.93 10.68 7.96
N ALA A 145 3.35 11.20 9.04
CA ALA A 145 1.99 10.86 9.45
C ALA A 145 1.15 12.14 9.44
N VAL A 146 -0.01 12.12 8.79
CA VAL A 146 -0.91 13.26 8.67
C VAL A 146 -2.29 12.84 9.18
N PRO A 147 -2.82 13.47 10.25
CA PRO A 147 -4.18 13.23 10.68
C PRO A 147 -5.16 13.86 9.68
N ILE A 148 -6.17 13.11 9.26
CA ILE A 148 -7.25 13.54 8.36
C ILE A 148 -8.58 13.32 9.07
N ASP A 149 -9.42 14.35 9.06
CA ASP A 149 -10.74 14.37 9.65
C ASP A 149 -11.80 14.32 8.54
N GLU A 150 -12.72 13.34 8.61
CA GLU A 150 -13.76 13.10 7.61
C GLU A 150 -15.15 12.99 8.28
N PHE A 151 -16.12 13.71 7.71
CA PHE A 151 -17.54 13.63 8.07
C PHE A 151 -18.34 13.03 6.92
N GLU A 152 -19.02 11.92 7.17
CA GLU A 152 -19.88 11.22 6.22
C GLU A 152 -21.34 11.21 6.71
N GLU A 153 -22.30 11.32 5.80
CA GLU A 153 -23.71 11.09 6.14
C GLU A 153 -23.93 9.59 6.39
N ALA A 154 -24.40 9.23 7.58
CA ALA A 154 -24.67 7.85 8.01
C ALA A 154 -26.17 7.55 8.13
N GLY A 155 -27.02 8.38 7.52
CA GLY A 155 -28.47 8.26 7.51
C GLY A 155 -29.16 9.58 7.82
N ILE A 156 -30.48 9.54 7.90
CA ILE A 156 -31.38 10.72 7.92
C ILE A 156 -31.02 11.74 9.03
N ASN A 157 -30.35 11.32 10.11
CA ASN A 157 -29.95 12.16 11.26
C ASN A 157 -28.63 11.75 11.89
N GLN A 158 -27.75 11.17 11.09
CA GLN A 158 -26.52 10.62 11.62
C GLN A 158 -25.38 11.13 10.76
N THR A 159 -24.41 11.75 11.41
CA THR A 159 -23.12 12.08 10.79
C THR A 159 -22.09 11.15 11.40
N ARG A 160 -21.43 10.35 10.58
CA ARG A 160 -20.26 9.58 11.00
C ARG A 160 -19.03 10.46 10.88
N HIS A 161 -18.33 10.60 11.99
CA HIS A 161 -17.07 11.32 12.05
C HIS A 161 -15.94 10.31 12.21
N ARG A 162 -14.98 10.32 11.28
CA ARG A 162 -13.80 9.46 11.31
C ARG A 162 -12.54 10.30 11.29
N ILE A 163 -11.60 9.94 12.14
CA ILE A 163 -10.24 10.46 12.08
C ILE A 163 -9.35 9.34 11.58
N TYR A 164 -8.67 9.61 10.47
CA TYR A 164 -7.65 8.75 9.88
C TYR A 164 -6.27 9.31 10.18
N LEU A 165 -5.30 8.40 10.20
CA LEU A 165 -3.89 8.74 10.11
C LEU A 165 -3.38 8.25 8.75
N GLU A 166 -3.02 9.19 7.87
CA GLU A 166 -2.34 8.89 6.61
C GLU A 166 -0.84 8.82 6.85
N ILE A 167 -0.26 7.65 6.63
CA ILE A 167 1.17 7.41 6.70
C ILE A 167 1.75 7.36 5.29
N LYS A 168 2.79 8.16 5.06
CA LYS A 168 3.59 8.20 3.82
C LYS A 168 5.03 7.89 4.16
N SER A 169 5.62 6.94 3.45
CA SER A 169 7.02 6.54 3.60
C SER A 169 7.59 6.09 2.26
N LYS A 170 8.92 6.09 2.14
CA LYS A 170 9.63 5.50 1.01
C LYS A 170 10.48 4.33 1.48
N VAL A 171 10.45 3.25 0.72
CA VAL A 171 11.31 2.09 0.95
C VAL A 171 12.09 1.80 -0.31
N LYS A 172 13.40 1.61 -0.15
CA LYS A 172 14.29 1.17 -1.21
C LYS A 172 14.33 -0.35 -1.24
N VAL A 173 13.99 -0.89 -2.39
CA VAL A 173 14.05 -2.31 -2.70
C VAL A 173 15.43 -2.63 -3.26
N VAL A 174 16.13 -3.56 -2.62
CA VAL A 174 17.47 -3.99 -3.05
C VAL A 174 17.41 -5.47 -3.41
N ILE A 175 17.68 -5.75 -4.68
CA ILE A 175 17.81 -7.11 -5.23
C ILE A 175 19.13 -7.21 -6.00
N PRO A 176 19.62 -8.43 -6.30
CA PRO A 176 20.75 -8.57 -7.21
C PRO A 176 20.54 -7.75 -8.49
N PHE A 177 21.57 -7.01 -8.91
CA PHE A 177 21.66 -6.24 -10.16
C PHE A 177 20.92 -4.90 -10.22
N ILE A 178 20.00 -4.59 -9.30
CA ILE A 178 19.25 -3.32 -9.34
C ILE A 178 18.66 -2.94 -7.97
N SER A 179 18.43 -1.64 -7.78
CA SER A 179 17.64 -1.12 -6.68
C SER A 179 16.64 -0.10 -7.18
N SER A 180 15.43 -0.11 -6.62
CA SER A 180 14.38 0.87 -6.91
C SER A 180 13.77 1.42 -5.63
N GLU A 181 13.14 2.59 -5.70
CA GLU A 181 12.42 3.20 -4.59
C GLU A 181 10.92 3.04 -4.79
N VAL A 182 10.21 2.67 -3.73
CA VAL A 182 8.76 2.48 -3.72
C VAL A 182 8.15 3.42 -2.68
N ASP A 183 7.17 4.20 -3.13
CA ASP A 183 6.33 5.01 -2.25
C ASP A 183 5.27 4.12 -1.59
N VAL A 184 5.23 4.12 -0.27
CA VAL A 184 4.30 3.33 0.54
C VAL A 184 3.31 4.28 1.20
N PHE A 185 2.03 4.00 0.98
CA PHE A 185 0.91 4.75 1.53
C PHE A 185 0.02 3.83 2.36
N SER A 186 -0.34 4.25 3.57
CA SER A 186 -1.28 3.54 4.42
C SER A 186 -2.21 4.53 5.11
N LYS A 187 -3.52 4.23 5.11
CA LYS A 187 -4.56 5.02 5.78
C LYS A 187 -5.17 4.17 6.88
N VAL A 188 -4.94 4.56 8.14
CA VAL A 188 -5.39 3.79 9.31
C VAL A 188 -6.43 4.60 10.09
N PRO A 189 -7.64 4.07 10.33
CA PRO A 189 -8.62 4.75 11.19
C PRO A 189 -8.13 4.71 12.65
N ILE A 190 -8.08 5.87 13.29
CA ILE A 190 -7.69 6.01 14.70
C ILE A 190 -8.86 6.39 15.60
N ALA A 191 -9.94 6.94 15.02
CA ALA A 191 -11.15 7.30 15.74
C ALA A 191 -12.37 7.17 14.82
N ASP A 192 -13.49 6.69 15.35
CA ASP A 192 -14.77 6.59 14.64
C ASP A 192 -15.93 6.80 15.61
N ALA A 193 -16.85 7.69 15.29
CA ALA A 193 -18.11 7.83 16.02
C ALA A 193 -19.27 8.24 15.13
N ILE A 194 -20.47 7.91 15.61
CA ILE A 194 -21.73 8.35 15.03
C ILE A 194 -22.29 9.47 15.90
N ILE A 195 -22.49 10.63 15.29
CA ILE A 195 -23.12 11.80 15.88
C ILE A 195 -24.59 11.79 15.47
N VAL A 196 -25.49 11.71 16.45
CA VAL A 196 -26.94 11.68 16.20
C VAL A 196 -27.51 13.08 16.37
N GLY A 197 -28.12 13.59 15.30
CA GLY A 197 -28.86 14.85 15.28
C GLY A 197 -30.38 14.68 15.49
N PRO A 198 -31.13 15.78 15.59
CA PRO A 198 -32.59 15.74 15.67
C PRO A 198 -33.23 15.32 14.35
N VAL A 199 -34.23 14.45 14.40
CA VAL A 199 -35.02 14.03 13.22
C VAL A 199 -35.79 15.20 12.61
N PRO A 200 -35.59 15.55 11.32
CA PRO A 200 -36.37 16.59 10.68
C PRO A 200 -37.83 16.17 10.59
N LYS A 201 -38.74 17.12 10.81
CA LYS A 201 -40.18 16.89 10.73
C LYS A 201 -40.67 16.60 9.30
N THR A 202 -39.84 16.87 8.28
CA THR A 202 -40.17 16.69 6.87
C THR A 202 -38.90 16.28 6.11
N TYR A 203 -39.01 15.22 5.29
CA TYR A 203 -37.93 14.72 4.45
C TYR A 203 -38.39 14.74 2.99
N LEU A 204 -37.69 15.49 2.13
CA LEU A 204 -37.95 15.54 0.69
C LEU A 204 -36.75 14.90 -0.02
N GLN A 205 -36.93 13.68 -0.51
CA GLN A 205 -35.92 13.00 -1.32
C GLN A 205 -36.19 13.32 -2.80
N VAL A 206 -35.49 14.33 -3.32
CA VAL A 206 -35.59 14.69 -4.74
C VAL A 206 -34.62 13.80 -5.51
N ASN A 207 -35.13 12.72 -6.10
CA ASN A 207 -34.40 11.99 -7.12
C ASN A 207 -34.39 12.83 -8.39
N LEU A 208 -33.29 13.55 -8.61
CA LEU A 208 -33.04 14.18 -9.90
C LEU A 208 -32.59 13.08 -10.86
N GLU A 209 -33.55 12.49 -11.58
CA GLU A 209 -33.22 11.86 -12.85
C GLU A 209 -32.75 12.98 -13.79
N GLU A 210 -31.43 13.04 -14.03
CA GLU A 210 -30.83 13.98 -14.95
C GLU A 210 -31.48 13.84 -16.34
N GLY A 211 -32.14 14.92 -16.80
CA GLY A 211 -32.21 15.20 -18.24
C GLY A 211 -33.58 15.32 -18.91
N SER A 212 -34.72 15.17 -18.24
CA SER A 212 -36.03 15.28 -18.93
C SER A 212 -36.79 16.60 -18.71
N LEU A 213 -36.57 17.32 -17.60
CA LEU A 213 -37.40 18.49 -17.24
C LEU A 213 -36.86 19.84 -17.74
N PHE A 214 -35.56 19.98 -18.01
CA PHE A 214 -34.97 21.28 -18.38
C PHE A 214 -35.15 21.66 -19.86
N LYS A 215 -35.59 20.73 -20.72
CA LYS A 215 -35.71 20.98 -22.17
C LYS A 215 -37.04 21.61 -22.59
N SER A 216 -38.03 21.71 -21.70
CA SER A 216 -39.36 22.25 -22.00
C SER A 216 -39.53 23.74 -21.65
N LEU A 217 -38.56 24.36 -20.97
CA LEU A 217 -38.69 25.71 -20.43
C LEU A 217 -38.01 26.81 -21.26
N TRP A 218 -37.40 26.50 -22.41
CA TRP A 218 -36.83 27.50 -23.31
C TRP A 218 -37.63 27.61 -24.62
N PRO A 219 -38.26 28.75 -24.92
CA PRO A 219 -38.86 28.97 -26.23
C PRO A 219 -37.73 29.16 -27.27
N LYS A 220 -37.93 28.55 -28.44
CA LYS A 220 -36.98 28.47 -29.56
C LYS A 220 -36.23 29.76 -29.87
#